data_AF-A0AA38XRV5-F1
#
_entry.id   AF-A0AA38XRV5-F1
#
_cell.length_a   1.000
_cell.length_b   1.000
_cell.length_c   1.000
_cell.angle_alpha   90.00
_cell.angle_beta   90.00
_cell.angle_gamma   90.00
#
_symmetry.space_group_name_H-M   'P 1'
#
loop_
_entity.id
_entity.type
_entity.pdbx_description
1 polymer ?
#
loop_
_entity_poly.entity_id
_entity_poly.type
_entity_poly.pdbx_seq_one_letter_code
_entity_poly.pdbx_strand_id
1 'polypeptide(L)'
;MAPFECFQRECRIYELLSKHPHPNIVTGFQSSSKPDCIVLERVKPLEESRKNSTKRLRGTWILELVGVLSFMEEDLGYLHEDVTISNVGVGHDNRLKIFDFGSAIPKNDNDFEYQLLEDLFNVANCMYFLATGIDVFGEAKSAADVRRIREDLQKGKYPYSDSARMYQEVIEACWSRVRFTSFEQLKKAVDALGAQTAGDMELSANESPSPDLSLLDGLTREEGWLKEEEYRIAWSNNGFEISFI
;
A
#
# COMPACT_ATOMS: atom_id res chain seq x y z
N MET A 1 -1.81 16.67 -9.68
CA MET A 1 -0.37 16.35 -9.87
C MET A 1 -0.21 15.81 -11.28
N ALA A 2 0.83 16.21 -12.01
CA ALA A 2 1.01 15.69 -13.36
C ALA A 2 1.48 14.24 -13.29
N PRO A 3 0.95 13.29 -14.10
CA PRO A 3 1.29 11.87 -13.96
C PRO A 3 2.78 11.52 -14.10
N PHE A 4 3.56 12.40 -14.73
CA PHE A 4 5.01 12.26 -14.78
C PHE A 4 5.72 12.58 -13.45
N GLU A 5 5.20 13.52 -12.66
CA GLU A 5 5.73 13.81 -11.32
C GLU A 5 5.51 12.62 -10.38
N CYS A 6 4.36 11.96 -10.48
CA CYS A 6 4.06 10.72 -9.77
C CYS A 6 5.07 9.61 -10.13
N PHE A 7 5.34 9.41 -11.42
CA PHE A 7 6.33 8.43 -11.88
C PHE A 7 7.74 8.73 -11.34
N GLN A 8 8.20 9.99 -11.43
CA GLN A 8 9.51 10.37 -10.89
C GLN A 8 9.61 10.16 -9.38
N ARG A 9 8.53 10.43 -8.65
CA ARG A 9 8.45 10.21 -7.21
C ARG A 9 8.52 8.71 -6.89
N GLU A 10 7.78 7.88 -7.60
CA GLU A 10 7.83 6.44 -7.43
C GLU A 10 9.25 5.88 -7.69
N CYS A 11 9.91 6.33 -8.78
CA CYS A 11 11.30 5.97 -9.06
C CYS A 11 12.25 6.30 -7.89
N ARG A 12 12.13 7.50 -7.29
CA ARG A 12 12.96 7.90 -6.14
C ARG A 12 12.75 7.00 -4.93
N ILE A 13 11.51 6.57 -4.67
CA ILE A 13 11.23 5.63 -3.58
C ILE A 13 11.89 4.28 -3.85
N TYR A 14 11.83 3.75 -5.07
CA TYR A 14 12.54 2.51 -5.42
C TYR A 14 14.07 2.64 -5.37
N GLU A 15 14.63 3.82 -5.69
CA GLU A 15 16.05 4.09 -5.47
C GLU A 15 16.44 4.03 -3.99
N LEU A 16 15.60 4.58 -3.09
CA LEU A 16 15.81 4.49 -1.65
C LEU A 16 15.69 3.03 -1.16
N LEU A 17 14.67 2.31 -1.62
CA LEU A 17 14.43 0.91 -1.27
C LEU A 17 15.52 -0.04 -1.78
N SER A 18 16.24 0.32 -2.85
CA SER A 18 17.42 -0.45 -3.29
C SER A 18 18.54 -0.48 -2.24
N LYS A 19 18.60 0.54 -1.37
CA LYS A 19 19.56 0.64 -0.26
C LYS A 19 18.99 0.13 1.06
N HIS A 20 17.67 0.24 1.22
CA HIS A 20 16.93 -0.14 2.41
C HIS A 20 15.76 -1.07 2.05
N PRO A 21 16.04 -2.31 1.60
CA PRO A 21 15.00 -3.21 1.16
C PRO A 21 14.14 -3.67 2.34
N HIS A 22 12.84 -3.86 2.09
CA HIS A 22 11.90 -4.36 3.09
C HIS A 22 11.11 -5.55 2.50
N PRO A 23 10.97 -6.68 3.24
CA PRO A 23 10.34 -7.89 2.71
C PRO A 23 8.86 -7.71 2.35
N ASN A 24 8.19 -6.69 2.90
CA ASN A 24 6.78 -6.38 2.62
C ASN A 24 6.57 -5.20 1.65
N ILE A 25 7.62 -4.79 0.94
CA ILE A 25 7.53 -3.86 -0.19
C ILE A 25 7.86 -4.64 -1.47
N VAL A 26 7.15 -4.35 -2.55
CA VAL A 26 7.46 -4.91 -3.87
C VAL A 26 8.89 -4.55 -4.25
N THR A 27 9.67 -5.54 -4.67
CA THR A 27 11.04 -5.35 -5.13
C THR A 27 11.04 -4.71 -6.51
N GLY A 28 11.72 -3.57 -6.65
CA GLY A 28 12.03 -2.96 -7.94
C GLY A 28 13.34 -3.51 -8.52
N PHE A 29 13.33 -3.84 -9.81
CA PHE A 29 14.50 -4.30 -10.54
C PHE A 29 15.07 -3.16 -11.39
N GLN A 30 16.36 -2.88 -11.22
CA GLN A 30 17.05 -1.88 -12.05
C GLN A 30 17.27 -2.45 -13.46
N SER A 31 16.77 -1.74 -14.47
CA SER A 31 17.07 -2.01 -15.87
C SER A 31 17.87 -0.84 -16.45
N SER A 32 19.13 -1.08 -16.81
CA SER A 32 19.98 -0.06 -17.46
C SER A 32 19.51 0.29 -18.88
N SER A 33 18.65 -0.53 -19.49
CA SER A 33 18.17 -0.38 -20.86
C SER A 33 16.83 0.37 -20.98
N LYS A 34 16.15 0.66 -19.87
CA LYS A 34 14.76 1.20 -19.89
C LYS A 34 14.53 2.26 -18.81
N PRO A 35 14.88 3.53 -19.09
CA PRO A 35 14.73 4.62 -18.12
C PRO A 35 13.29 5.10 -17.92
N ASP A 36 12.34 4.61 -18.72
CA ASP A 36 10.97 5.09 -18.81
C ASP A 36 9.92 4.10 -18.27
N CYS A 37 10.36 3.03 -17.60
CA CYS A 37 9.47 2.15 -16.87
C CYS A 37 10.13 1.66 -15.58
N ILE A 38 9.28 1.22 -14.63
CA ILE A 38 9.72 0.53 -13.43
C ILE A 38 9.38 -0.95 -13.61
N VAL A 39 10.37 -1.83 -13.45
CA VAL A 39 10.15 -3.26 -13.46
C VAL A 39 10.02 -3.75 -12.03
N LEU A 40 8.91 -4.38 -11.71
CA LEU A 40 8.55 -4.78 -10.35
C LEU A 40 8.41 -6.29 -10.21
N GLU A 41 8.65 -6.82 -9.02
CA GLU A 41 8.29 -8.20 -8.70
C GLU A 41 6.79 -8.41 -8.87
N ARG A 42 6.43 -9.59 -9.38
CA ARG A 42 5.04 -9.91 -9.63
C ARG A 42 4.36 -10.27 -8.31
N VAL A 43 3.29 -9.55 -7.99
CA VAL A 43 2.40 -9.85 -6.87
C VAL A 43 1.04 -10.34 -7.35
N LYS A 44 0.37 -11.15 -6.54
CA LYS A 44 -1.05 -11.48 -6.74
C LYS A 44 -1.92 -10.43 -6.08
N PRO A 45 -3.04 -10.01 -6.70
CA PRO A 45 -3.99 -9.08 -6.07
C PRO A 45 -4.46 -9.60 -4.71
N LEU A 46 -4.67 -8.68 -3.77
CA LEU A 46 -5.06 -9.03 -2.42
C LEU A 46 -6.42 -9.75 -2.38
N GLU A 47 -7.37 -9.35 -3.22
CA GLU A 47 -8.72 -9.93 -3.28
C GLU A 47 -8.70 -11.42 -3.63
N GLU A 48 -7.85 -11.81 -4.59
CA GLU A 48 -7.69 -13.21 -4.99
C GLU A 48 -6.99 -14.00 -3.89
N SER A 49 -5.88 -13.47 -3.38
CA SER A 49 -5.05 -14.12 -2.36
C SER A 49 -5.82 -14.33 -1.07
N ARG A 50 -6.66 -13.36 -0.69
CA ARG A 50 -7.49 -13.43 0.51
C ARG A 50 -8.53 -14.55 0.46
N LYS A 51 -9.19 -14.77 -0.68
CA LYS A 51 -10.22 -15.82 -0.82
C LYS A 51 -9.71 -17.22 -0.47
N ASN A 52 -8.45 -17.49 -0.78
CA ASN A 52 -7.81 -18.80 -0.59
C ASN A 52 -6.97 -18.88 0.71
N SER A 53 -7.02 -17.85 1.56
CA SER A 53 -6.19 -17.75 2.77
C SER A 53 -6.90 -18.23 4.04
N THR A 54 -6.12 -18.63 5.04
CA THR A 54 -6.64 -18.94 6.38
C THR A 54 -6.79 -17.66 7.22
N LYS A 55 -7.64 -17.69 8.26
CA LYS A 55 -7.78 -16.57 9.22
C LYS A 55 -6.43 -16.18 9.83
N ARG A 56 -5.61 -17.20 10.14
CA ARG A 56 -4.26 -17.03 10.68
C ARG A 56 -3.36 -16.25 9.73
N LEU A 57 -3.28 -16.67 8.47
CA LEU A 57 -2.45 -16.00 7.46
C LEU A 57 -2.87 -14.54 7.24
N ARG A 58 -4.18 -14.27 7.23
CA ARG A 58 -4.69 -12.88 7.14
C ARG A 58 -4.32 -12.04 8.35
N GLY A 59 -4.24 -12.62 9.54
CA GLY A 59 -3.72 -11.95 10.73
C GLY A 59 -2.22 -11.61 10.59
N THR A 60 -1.43 -12.53 10.04
CA THR A 60 -0.03 -12.25 9.68
C THR A 60 0.08 -11.11 8.68
N TRP A 61 -0.76 -11.07 7.64
CA TRP A 61 -0.78 -9.96 6.68
C TRP A 61 -1.16 -8.62 7.32
N ILE A 62 -2.09 -8.59 8.28
CA ILE A 62 -2.41 -7.37 9.03
C ILE A 62 -1.19 -6.85 9.79
N LEU A 63 -0.45 -7.73 10.47
CA LEU A 63 0.78 -7.38 11.18
C LEU A 63 1.85 -6.86 10.21
N GLU A 64 2.01 -7.53 9.06
CA GLU A 64 2.96 -7.13 8.01
C GLU A 64 2.62 -5.77 7.40
N LEU A 65 1.34 -5.50 7.12
CA LEU A 65 0.87 -4.23 6.57
C LEU A 65 1.18 -3.05 7.50
N VAL A 66 0.85 -3.19 8.79
CA VAL A 66 1.13 -2.13 9.76
C VAL A 66 2.63 -2.01 10.02
N GLY A 67 3.36 -3.13 10.02
CA GLY A 67 4.80 -3.16 10.15
C GLY A 67 5.52 -2.39 9.05
N VAL A 68 5.12 -2.59 7.78
CA VAL A 68 5.74 -1.91 6.65
C VAL A 68 5.41 -0.42 6.60
N LEU A 69 4.20 -0.02 6.97
CA LEU A 69 3.83 1.41 7.03
C LEU A 69 4.56 2.13 8.17
N SER A 70 4.77 1.45 9.30
CA SER A 70 5.64 1.97 10.38
C SER A 70 7.09 2.14 9.93
N PHE A 71 7.62 1.19 9.14
CA PHE A 71 8.96 1.30 8.55
C PHE A 71 9.05 2.47 7.57
N MET A 72 8.05 2.65 6.70
CA MET A 72 8.02 3.80 5.79
C MET A 72 8.05 5.14 6.56
N GLU A 73 7.20 5.27 7.58
CA GLU A 73 7.09 6.50 8.37
C GLU A 73 8.37 6.83 9.15
N GLU A 74 8.92 5.85 9.87
CA GLU A 74 10.00 6.09 10.83
C GLU A 74 11.39 5.91 10.23
N ASP A 75 11.62 4.85 9.44
CA ASP A 75 12.94 4.52 8.92
C ASP A 75 13.21 5.21 7.57
N LEU A 76 12.20 5.31 6.69
CA LEU A 76 12.35 6.03 5.41
C LEU A 76 11.98 7.50 5.51
N GLY A 77 11.13 7.89 6.46
CA GLY A 77 10.64 9.26 6.59
C GLY A 77 9.59 9.64 5.53
N TYR A 78 8.76 8.68 5.12
CA TYR A 78 7.71 8.86 4.10
C TYR A 78 6.37 8.28 4.55
N LEU A 79 5.28 8.89 4.09
CA LEU A 79 3.95 8.27 4.04
C LEU A 79 3.69 7.76 2.63
N HIS A 80 2.77 6.80 2.51
CA HIS A 80 2.39 6.26 1.22
C HIS A 80 1.38 7.15 0.49
N GLU A 81 0.47 7.78 1.23
CA GLU A 81 -0.60 8.70 0.77
C GLU A 81 -1.68 8.07 -0.12
N ASP A 82 -1.51 6.81 -0.51
CA ASP A 82 -2.49 6.04 -1.31
C ASP A 82 -2.58 4.57 -0.86
N VAL A 83 -2.69 4.37 0.47
CA VAL A 83 -2.88 3.03 1.05
C VAL A 83 -4.26 2.49 0.66
N THR A 84 -4.36 1.67 -0.37
CA THR A 84 -5.62 1.08 -0.82
C THR A 84 -5.51 -0.43 -1.00
N ILE A 85 -6.64 -1.13 -1.05
CA ILE A 85 -6.69 -2.58 -1.30
C ILE A 85 -5.99 -2.92 -2.64
N SER A 86 -6.14 -2.05 -3.64
CA SER A 86 -5.55 -2.19 -4.97
C SER A 86 -4.02 -2.06 -4.97
N ASN A 87 -3.46 -1.34 -4.00
CA ASN A 87 -2.02 -1.08 -3.87
C ASN A 87 -1.35 -2.05 -2.88
N VAL A 88 -2.05 -3.14 -2.54
CA VAL A 88 -1.57 -4.21 -1.69
C VAL A 88 -1.73 -5.53 -2.44
N GLY A 89 -0.72 -6.39 -2.35
CA GLY A 89 -0.72 -7.70 -2.96
C GLY A 89 -0.05 -8.74 -2.08
N VAL A 90 0.07 -9.95 -2.61
CA VAL A 90 0.77 -11.06 -1.96
C VAL A 90 1.85 -11.58 -2.88
N GLY A 91 3.09 -11.63 -2.37
CA GLY A 91 4.24 -12.17 -3.06
C GLY A 91 4.19 -13.69 -3.21
N HIS A 92 5.11 -14.24 -3.99
CA HIS A 92 5.26 -15.69 -4.18
C HIS A 92 5.60 -16.44 -2.88
N ASP A 93 6.17 -15.72 -1.90
CA ASP A 93 6.54 -16.15 -0.56
C ASP A 93 5.37 -16.10 0.45
N ASN A 94 4.15 -15.80 -0.02
CA ASN A 94 2.96 -15.57 0.80
C ASN A 94 3.07 -14.38 1.79
N ARG A 95 4.01 -13.46 1.56
CA ARG A 95 4.12 -12.21 2.31
C ARG A 95 3.22 -11.14 1.70
N LEU A 96 2.61 -10.30 2.53
CA LEU A 96 1.94 -9.11 2.06
C LEU A 96 2.98 -8.14 1.48
N LYS A 97 2.65 -7.49 0.36
CA LYS A 97 3.51 -6.55 -0.35
C LYS A 97 2.72 -5.27 -0.65
N ILE A 98 3.31 -4.11 -0.36
CA ILE A 98 2.78 -2.80 -0.79
C ILE A 98 3.56 -2.26 -1.99
N PHE A 99 2.90 -1.48 -2.84
CA PHE A 99 3.45 -0.87 -4.05
C PHE A 99 2.64 0.37 -4.46
N ASP A 100 3.03 1.01 -5.56
CA ASP A 100 2.46 2.27 -6.07
C ASP A 100 2.77 3.48 -5.18
N PHE A 101 4.04 3.90 -5.21
CA PHE A 101 4.52 5.04 -4.42
C PHE A 101 4.43 6.38 -5.16
N GLY A 102 3.62 6.45 -6.22
CA GLY A 102 3.46 7.67 -7.03
C GLY A 102 2.87 8.85 -6.25
N SER A 103 2.30 8.58 -5.08
CA SER A 103 1.69 9.54 -4.17
C SER A 103 2.53 9.86 -2.93
N ALA A 104 3.57 9.07 -2.64
CA ALA A 104 4.32 9.14 -1.38
C ALA A 104 4.83 10.54 -1.00
N ILE A 105 4.67 10.93 0.26
CA ILE A 105 5.08 12.26 0.73
C ILE A 105 6.13 12.16 1.84
N PRO A 106 7.13 13.06 1.86
CA PRO A 106 8.18 13.06 2.89
C PRO A 106 7.70 13.67 4.22
N LYS A 107 8.36 13.31 5.33
CA LYS A 107 8.08 13.82 6.70
C LYS A 107 8.24 15.32 6.90
N ASN A 108 8.89 16.00 5.97
CA ASN A 108 9.05 17.45 5.98
C ASN A 108 7.97 18.20 5.16
N ASP A 109 6.99 17.48 4.61
CA ASP A 109 5.85 18.09 3.94
C ASP A 109 4.95 18.82 4.96
N ASN A 110 4.38 19.96 4.56
CA ASN A 110 3.55 20.78 5.45
C ASN A 110 2.24 20.08 5.84
N ASP A 111 1.73 19.20 4.98
CA ASP A 111 0.46 18.51 5.19
C ASP A 111 0.66 17.11 5.80
N PHE A 112 1.89 16.76 6.21
CA PHE A 112 2.24 15.42 6.68
C PHE A 112 1.31 14.90 7.78
N GLU A 113 1.05 15.69 8.83
CA GLU A 113 0.19 15.27 9.95
C GLU A 113 -1.24 15.00 9.51
N TYR A 114 -1.78 15.80 8.59
CA TYR A 114 -3.11 15.58 8.05
C TYR A 114 -3.16 14.30 7.22
N GLN A 115 -2.17 14.11 6.37
CA GLN A 115 -2.05 12.94 5.48
C GLN A 115 -1.75 11.66 6.26
N LEU A 116 -1.04 11.73 7.38
CA LEU A 116 -0.87 10.60 8.31
C LEU A 116 -2.22 10.12 8.84
N LEU A 117 -3.12 11.03 9.18
CA LEU A 117 -4.47 10.66 9.62
C LEU A 117 -5.32 10.06 8.48
N GLU A 118 -5.10 10.47 7.23
CA GLU A 118 -5.71 9.84 6.05
C GLU A 118 -5.16 8.42 5.84
N ASP A 119 -3.85 8.23 5.91
CA ASP A 119 -3.19 6.93 5.77
C ASP A 119 -3.58 5.98 6.92
N LEU A 120 -3.71 6.46 8.16
CA LEU A 120 -4.25 5.71 9.29
C LEU A 120 -5.73 5.31 9.07
N PHE A 121 -6.53 6.17 8.47
CA PHE A 121 -7.91 5.83 8.11
C PHE A 121 -7.94 4.75 7.02
N ASN A 122 -7.06 4.88 6.03
CA ASN A 122 -6.98 4.01 4.86
C ASN A 122 -6.44 2.61 5.20
N VAL A 123 -5.42 2.52 6.06
CA VAL A 123 -4.94 1.22 6.57
C VAL A 123 -6.04 0.47 7.31
N ALA A 124 -6.93 1.16 8.04
CA ALA A 124 -8.05 0.53 8.73
C ALA A 124 -9.05 -0.12 7.75
N ASN A 125 -9.26 0.48 6.57
CA ASN A 125 -10.04 -0.14 5.50
C ASN A 125 -9.38 -1.42 5.00
N CYS A 126 -8.06 -1.40 4.81
CA CYS A 126 -7.29 -2.59 4.39
C CYS A 126 -7.31 -3.69 5.46
N MET A 127 -7.14 -3.34 6.75
CA MET A 127 -7.26 -4.26 7.87
C MET A 127 -8.65 -4.90 7.94
N TYR A 128 -9.69 -4.09 7.79
CA TYR A 128 -11.07 -4.56 7.76
C TYR A 128 -11.32 -5.51 6.58
N PHE A 129 -10.82 -5.17 5.39
CA PHE A 129 -10.88 -6.04 4.21
C PHE A 129 -10.15 -7.37 4.44
N LEU A 130 -8.92 -7.35 4.96
CA LEU A 130 -8.18 -8.55 5.32
C LEU A 130 -8.97 -9.41 6.30
N ALA A 131 -9.58 -8.82 7.33
CA ALA A 131 -10.37 -9.58 8.30
C ALA A 131 -11.64 -10.19 7.67
N THR A 132 -12.40 -9.40 6.90
CA THR A 132 -13.80 -9.72 6.53
C THR A 132 -14.01 -10.09 5.06
N GLY A 133 -13.20 -9.53 4.16
CA GLY A 133 -13.34 -9.63 2.71
C GLY A 133 -14.28 -8.60 2.12
N ILE A 134 -14.73 -7.64 2.93
CA ILE A 134 -15.62 -6.57 2.53
C ILE A 134 -14.79 -5.31 2.32
N ASP A 135 -14.86 -4.75 1.11
CA ASP A 135 -14.44 -3.38 0.84
C ASP A 135 -15.57 -2.44 1.26
N VAL A 136 -15.28 -1.58 2.25
CA VAL A 136 -16.27 -0.64 2.81
C VAL A 136 -16.75 0.40 1.79
N PHE A 137 -15.96 0.65 0.74
CA PHE A 137 -16.34 1.56 -0.36
C PHE A 137 -16.74 0.83 -1.64
N GLY A 138 -16.70 -0.51 -1.67
CA GLY A 138 -16.89 -1.29 -2.90
C GLY A 138 -18.25 -1.12 -3.59
N GLU A 139 -19.28 -0.69 -2.86
CA GLU A 139 -20.62 -0.40 -3.41
C GLU A 139 -20.88 1.10 -3.66
N ALA A 140 -19.92 1.98 -3.37
CA ALA A 140 -20.09 3.42 -3.55
C ALA A 140 -20.18 3.76 -5.05
N LYS A 141 -21.24 4.49 -5.45
CA LYS A 141 -21.47 4.86 -6.86
C LYS A 141 -21.21 6.32 -7.15
N SER A 142 -20.93 7.10 -6.12
CA SER A 142 -20.79 8.55 -6.20
C SER A 142 -19.89 9.08 -5.09
N ALA A 143 -19.34 10.28 -5.31
CA ALA A 143 -18.61 11.00 -4.27
C ALA A 143 -19.47 11.29 -3.03
N ALA A 144 -20.79 11.42 -3.19
CA ALA A 144 -21.72 11.58 -2.07
C ALA A 144 -21.82 10.30 -1.23
N ASP A 145 -21.83 9.12 -1.87
CA ASP A 145 -21.79 7.84 -1.16
C ASP A 145 -20.49 7.67 -0.38
N VAL A 146 -19.35 7.98 -1.01
CA VAL A 146 -18.03 7.92 -0.34
C VAL A 146 -18.01 8.81 0.90
N ARG A 147 -18.48 10.07 0.79
CA ARG A 147 -18.56 10.97 1.95
C ARG A 147 -19.47 10.43 3.05
N ARG A 148 -20.66 9.95 2.70
CA ARG A 148 -21.61 9.36 3.66
C ARG A 148 -21.00 8.17 4.39
N ILE A 149 -20.43 7.22 3.65
CA ILE A 149 -19.79 6.01 4.22
C ILE A 149 -18.66 6.42 5.16
N ARG A 150 -17.79 7.34 4.73
CA ARG A 150 -16.69 7.84 5.58
C ARG A 150 -17.19 8.47 6.88
N GLU A 151 -18.22 9.31 6.82
CA GLU A 151 -18.82 9.89 8.02
C GLU A 151 -19.44 8.84 8.95
N ASP A 152 -20.05 7.79 8.39
CA ASP A 152 -20.62 6.69 9.17
C ASP A 152 -19.49 5.90 9.88
N LEU A 153 -18.41 5.56 9.17
CA LEU A 153 -17.22 4.91 9.74
C LEU A 153 -16.64 5.74 10.90
N GLN A 154 -16.47 7.05 10.71
CA GLN A 154 -15.96 7.99 11.73
C GLN A 154 -16.86 8.07 12.97
N LYS A 155 -18.18 7.85 12.81
CA LYS A 155 -19.17 7.82 13.89
C LYS A 155 -19.35 6.42 14.51
N GLY A 156 -18.54 5.44 14.13
CA GLY A 156 -18.63 4.05 14.61
C GLY A 156 -19.82 3.27 14.04
N LYS A 157 -20.40 3.74 12.92
CA LYS A 157 -21.51 3.10 12.21
C LYS A 157 -20.96 2.31 11.04
N TYR A 158 -20.78 1.01 11.23
CA TYR A 158 -20.27 0.13 10.19
C TYR A 158 -20.76 -1.31 10.42
N PRO A 159 -20.71 -2.18 9.40
CA PRO A 159 -21.14 -3.57 9.56
C PRO A 159 -20.18 -4.32 10.48
N TYR A 160 -20.65 -4.68 11.67
CA TYR A 160 -19.88 -5.52 12.59
C TYR A 160 -19.83 -6.95 12.07
N SER A 161 -18.62 -7.41 11.73
CA SER A 161 -18.34 -8.80 11.39
C SER A 161 -17.58 -9.48 12.51
N ASP A 162 -18.03 -10.66 12.92
CA ASP A 162 -17.33 -11.49 13.92
C ASP A 162 -15.88 -11.81 13.52
N SER A 163 -15.59 -11.78 12.22
CA SER A 163 -14.23 -11.99 11.71
C SER A 163 -13.27 -10.83 12.01
N ALA A 164 -13.79 -9.61 12.16
CA ALA A 164 -13.03 -8.41 12.49
C ALA A 164 -12.98 -8.10 14.00
N ARG A 165 -13.74 -8.81 14.82
CA ARG A 165 -13.90 -8.53 16.27
C ARG A 165 -12.57 -8.38 17.01
N MET A 166 -11.55 -9.17 16.64
CA MET A 166 -10.22 -9.10 17.23
C MET A 166 -9.55 -7.72 17.05
N TYR A 167 -9.79 -7.06 15.91
CA TYR A 167 -9.16 -5.80 15.54
C TYR A 167 -10.09 -4.59 15.71
N GLN A 168 -11.29 -4.81 16.24
CA GLN A 168 -12.38 -3.84 16.24
C GLN A 168 -11.96 -2.49 16.86
N GLU A 169 -11.43 -2.52 18.08
CA GLU A 169 -11.02 -1.30 18.80
C GLU A 169 -9.94 -0.52 18.05
N VAL A 170 -9.03 -1.22 17.36
CA VAL A 170 -7.94 -0.60 16.61
C VAL A 170 -8.47 0.03 15.32
N ILE A 171 -9.33 -0.69 14.59
CA ILE A 171 -9.97 -0.21 13.36
C ILE A 171 -10.83 1.03 13.64
N GLU A 172 -11.66 1.00 14.68
CA GLU A 172 -12.48 2.14 15.11
C GLU A 172 -11.64 3.35 15.49
N ALA A 173 -10.53 3.13 16.19
CA ALA A 173 -9.64 4.17 16.64
C ALA A 173 -8.93 4.88 15.47
N CYS A 174 -8.57 4.12 14.43
CA CYS A 174 -8.06 4.66 13.18
C CYS A 174 -9.13 5.44 12.40
N TRP A 175 -10.33 4.89 12.23
CA TRP A 175 -11.41 5.57 11.51
C TRP A 175 -11.85 6.87 12.19
N SER A 176 -11.93 6.88 13.52
CA SER A 176 -12.32 8.06 14.29
C SER A 176 -11.20 9.10 14.44
N ARG A 177 -9.94 8.74 14.17
CA ARG A 177 -8.75 9.61 14.28
C ARG A 177 -8.45 10.10 15.71
N VAL A 178 -8.85 9.36 16.73
CA VAL A 178 -8.76 9.84 18.14
C VAL A 178 -7.56 9.26 18.90
N ARG A 179 -7.01 8.11 18.50
CA ARG A 179 -6.06 7.35 19.33
C ARG A 179 -4.61 7.34 18.84
N PHE A 180 -4.42 7.28 17.52
CA PHE A 180 -3.11 7.04 16.93
C PHE A 180 -2.62 8.30 16.23
N THR A 181 -1.37 8.65 16.48
CA THR A 181 -0.66 9.76 15.84
C THR A 181 0.60 9.30 15.12
N SER A 182 0.80 7.99 14.97
CA SER A 182 1.84 7.37 14.16
C SER A 182 1.52 5.90 13.88
N PHE A 183 2.10 5.34 12.82
CA PHE A 183 2.05 3.91 12.54
C PHE A 183 2.81 3.09 13.59
N GLU A 184 3.82 3.64 14.26
CA GLU A 184 4.50 2.93 15.35
C GLU A 184 3.53 2.64 16.52
N GLN A 185 2.67 3.61 16.87
CA GLN A 185 1.64 3.39 17.90
C GLN A 185 0.60 2.36 17.47
N LEU A 186 0.16 2.43 16.21
CA LEU A 186 -0.76 1.45 15.62
C LEU A 186 -0.15 0.04 15.66
N LYS A 187 1.13 -0.08 15.25
CA LYS A 187 1.89 -1.32 15.26
C LYS A 187 1.92 -1.96 16.65
N LYS A 188 2.27 -1.18 17.68
CA LYS A 188 2.28 -1.66 19.07
C LYS A 188 0.92 -2.18 19.51
N ALA A 189 -0.17 -1.50 19.12
CA ALA A 189 -1.53 -1.93 19.45
C ALA A 189 -1.91 -3.25 18.76
N VAL A 190 -1.57 -3.42 17.48
CA VAL A 190 -1.86 -4.65 16.73
C VAL A 190 -0.98 -5.81 17.20
N ASP A 191 0.31 -5.58 17.45
CA ASP A 191 1.23 -6.59 17.99
C ASP A 191 0.74 -7.15 19.33
N ALA A 192 0.20 -6.29 20.20
CA ALA A 192 -0.37 -6.70 21.48
C ALA A 192 -1.59 -7.63 21.33
N LEU A 193 -2.37 -7.52 20.25
CA LEU A 193 -3.47 -8.45 19.93
C LEU A 193 -2.94 -9.79 19.41
N GLY A 194 -1.88 -9.78 18.62
CA GLY A 194 -1.22 -10.98 18.10
C GLY A 194 -0.56 -11.82 19.20
N ALA A 195 0.12 -11.18 20.16
CA ALA A 195 0.76 -11.86 21.29
C ALA A 195 -0.24 -12.64 22.17
N GLN A 196 -1.48 -12.18 22.27
CA GLN A 196 -2.54 -12.87 23.01
C GLN A 196 -3.03 -14.16 22.34
N THR A 197 -2.67 -14.38 21.07
CA THR A 197 -3.12 -15.51 20.25
C THR A 197 -2.02 -16.45 19.77
N ALA A 198 -0.76 -16.12 20.05
CA ALA A 198 0.42 -16.86 19.61
C ALA A 198 0.76 -18.05 20.53
N GLY A 199 -0.14 -19.04 20.58
CA GLY A 199 0.27 -20.44 20.79
C GLY A 199 0.56 -21.04 19.42
N ASP A 200 1.78 -21.52 19.21
CA ASP A 200 2.29 -22.26 18.04
C ASP A 200 2.59 -21.44 16.77
N MET A 201 3.85 -21.04 16.57
CA MET A 201 4.35 -20.64 15.25
C MET A 201 5.84 -20.93 15.05
N GLU A 202 6.15 -21.83 14.10
CA GLU A 202 7.39 -21.81 13.32
C GLU A 202 7.04 -21.29 11.92
N LEU A 203 7.75 -20.27 11.45
CA LEU A 203 7.76 -19.84 10.06
C LEU A 203 9.04 -20.39 9.43
N SER A 204 8.91 -21.29 8.44
CA SER A 204 10.08 -21.72 7.68
C SER A 204 10.48 -20.62 6.72
N ALA A 205 11.66 -20.05 6.91
CA ALA A 205 12.32 -19.21 5.92
C ALA A 205 12.67 -20.09 4.71
N ASN A 206 11.90 -19.97 3.63
CA ASN A 206 12.33 -20.49 2.34
C ASN A 206 13.08 -19.37 1.63
N GLU A 207 14.41 -19.48 1.59
CA GLU A 207 15.24 -18.67 0.71
C GLU A 207 14.99 -19.11 -0.74
N SER A 208 14.20 -18.33 -1.47
CA SER A 208 14.08 -18.48 -2.92
C SER A 208 15.37 -17.99 -3.60
N PRO A 209 15.84 -18.67 -4.66
CA PRO A 209 16.99 -18.20 -5.42
C PRO A 209 16.70 -16.84 -6.06
N SER A 210 17.71 -15.97 -6.11
CA SER A 210 17.63 -14.67 -6.77
C SER A 210 17.22 -14.83 -8.24
N PRO A 211 16.27 -14.02 -8.75
CA PRO A 211 15.81 -14.15 -10.13
C PRO A 211 16.93 -13.82 -11.13
N ASP A 212 16.98 -14.57 -12.22
CA ASP A 212 17.88 -14.29 -13.34
C ASP A 212 17.42 -13.01 -14.06
N LEU A 213 18.19 -11.94 -13.88
CA LEU A 213 17.89 -10.61 -14.41
C LEU A 213 18.22 -10.51 -15.92
N SER A 214 18.87 -11.50 -16.52
CA SER A 214 19.17 -11.51 -17.96
C SER A 214 17.91 -11.54 -18.84
N LEU A 215 16.78 -12.00 -18.29
CA LEU A 215 15.46 -11.94 -18.92
C LEU A 215 14.91 -10.51 -19.06
N LEU A 216 15.40 -9.55 -18.27
CA LEU A 216 14.94 -8.16 -18.32
C LEU A 216 15.42 -7.44 -19.59
N ASP A 217 16.61 -7.81 -20.08
CA ASP A 217 17.22 -7.24 -21.29
C ASP A 217 16.42 -7.59 -22.56
N GLY A 218 15.59 -8.65 -22.50
CA GLY A 218 14.73 -9.10 -23.59
C GLY A 218 13.30 -8.54 -23.56
N LEU A 219 12.90 -7.82 -22.51
CA LEU A 219 11.57 -7.22 -22.47
C LEU A 219 11.49 -6.14 -23.56
N THR A 220 10.50 -6.21 -24.44
CA THR A 220 10.21 -5.12 -25.38
C THR A 220 9.25 -4.13 -24.75
N ARG A 221 9.45 -2.84 -25.01
CA ARG A 221 8.47 -1.81 -24.63
C ARG A 221 7.16 -2.09 -25.37
N GLU A 222 6.03 -1.93 -24.68
CA GLU A 222 4.73 -1.95 -25.34
C GLU A 222 4.57 -0.66 -26.16
N GLU A 223 4.35 -0.80 -27.47
CA GLU A 223 4.33 0.33 -28.42
C GLU A 223 3.28 1.39 -28.10
N GLY A 224 2.25 1.05 -27.32
CA GLY A 224 1.20 1.99 -26.90
C GLY A 224 1.59 2.96 -25.77
N TRP A 225 2.74 2.77 -25.13
CA TRP A 225 3.18 3.64 -24.03
C TRP A 225 3.89 4.87 -24.58
N LEU A 226 3.40 6.07 -24.25
CA LEU A 226 3.97 7.34 -24.70
C LEU A 226 5.26 7.67 -23.96
N LYS A 227 6.27 8.20 -24.65
CA LYS A 227 7.42 8.86 -24.00
C LYS A 227 6.94 10.12 -23.27
N GLU A 228 7.72 10.62 -22.33
CA GLU A 228 7.39 11.86 -21.58
C GLU A 228 6.96 13.00 -22.51
N GLU A 229 7.71 13.27 -23.57
CA GLU A 229 7.38 14.32 -24.54
C GLU A 229 6.09 14.02 -25.31
N GLU A 230 5.90 12.76 -25.74
CA GLU A 230 4.69 12.33 -26.44
C GLU A 230 3.45 12.38 -25.53
N TYR A 231 3.63 12.05 -24.25
CA TYR A 231 2.63 12.13 -23.21
C TYR A 231 2.23 13.59 -22.96
N ARG A 232 3.22 14.48 -22.81
CA ARG A 232 3.02 15.92 -22.67
C ARG A 232 2.24 16.49 -23.84
N ILE A 233 2.69 16.22 -25.07
CA ILE A 233 2.01 16.66 -26.29
C ILE A 233 0.57 16.13 -26.34
N ALA A 234 0.38 14.83 -26.08
CA ALA A 234 -0.95 14.22 -26.11
C ALA A 234 -1.90 14.87 -25.10
N TRP A 235 -1.44 15.13 -23.88
CA TRP A 235 -2.28 15.72 -22.83
C TRP A 235 -2.47 17.23 -22.98
N SER A 236 -1.48 17.97 -23.46
CA SER A 236 -1.64 19.38 -23.86
C SER A 236 -2.64 19.52 -25.00
N ASN A 237 -2.65 18.62 -25.99
CA ASN A 237 -3.65 18.58 -27.05
C ASN A 237 -5.07 18.28 -26.52
N ASN A 238 -5.19 17.63 -25.36
CA ASN A 238 -6.45 17.42 -24.67
C ASN A 238 -6.84 18.57 -23.71
N GLY A 239 -6.07 19.68 -23.71
CA GLY A 239 -6.39 20.89 -22.96
C GLY A 239 -5.89 20.91 -21.51
N PHE A 240 -5.01 19.98 -21.11
CA PHE A 240 -4.38 19.97 -19.80
C PHE A 240 -3.08 20.79 -19.81
N GLU A 241 -2.93 21.72 -18.85
CA GLU A 241 -1.65 22.38 -18.60
C GLU A 241 -0.67 21.37 -17.99
N ILE A 242 0.43 21.10 -18.70
CA ILE A 242 1.53 20.31 -18.17
C ILE A 242 2.76 21.22 -18.08
N SER A 243 3.22 21.44 -16.85
CA SER A 243 4.36 22.30 -16.53
C SER A 243 5.65 21.77 -17.16
N PHE A 244 6.44 22.67 -17.76
CA PHE A 244 7.84 22.42 -18.07
C PHE A 244 8.67 22.74 -16.82
N ILE A 245 9.51 21.81 -16.37
CA ILE A 245 10.61 22.11 -15.44
C ILE A 245 11.82 22.58 -16.24
#